data_AF-A0A5B0CVA3-F1
#
_entry.id   AF-A0A5B0CVA3-F1
#
_cell.length_a   1.000
_cell.length_b   1.000
_cell.length_c   1.000
_cell.angle_alpha   90.00
_cell.angle_beta   90.00
_cell.angle_gamma   90.00
#
_symmetry.space_group_name_H-M   'P 1'
#
loop_
_entity.id
_entity.type
_entity.pdbx_description
1 polymer ?
#
loop_
_entity_poly.entity_id
_entity_poly.type
_entity_poly.pdbx_seq_one_letter_code
_entity_poly.pdbx_strand_id
1 'polypeptide(L)'
;MKSRSSSGSPVEPVTASESKKGERSKPSAKKPSSFYMKQMRAGLGAAGYVKHETWVLPENRSLLKQMEKQLRQPILAGSFMSENYMSAGTNWNIDRLFSALQALDEVVSNDITLSLVQGSESSIKLEMNDFGGLPIYIAVVGEQIIVDTVLVDVESIKDVPAFNDAVLRSREMFPLSSIGIESMPNGQVVYNMFGALSSDSSLTNIVTEAKTLVDNVQRASEAFERFFN
;
A
#
# COMPACT_ATOMS: atom_id res chain seq x y z
N MET A 1 -61.09 83.12 -39.82
CA MET A 1 -60.37 83.35 -41.09
C MET A 1 -59.28 82.29 -41.23
N LYS A 2 -59.10 81.78 -42.46
CA LYS A 2 -58.06 80.86 -43.00
C LYS A 2 -56.67 81.03 -42.35
N SER A 3 -55.73 80.08 -42.24
CA SER A 3 -55.52 78.71 -42.77
C SER A 3 -54.16 78.18 -42.25
N ARG A 4 -54.05 76.85 -42.01
CA ARG A 4 -52.92 75.88 -42.19
C ARG A 4 -51.45 76.36 -41.95
N SER A 5 -50.57 75.64 -41.24
CA SER A 5 -50.10 74.23 -41.39
C SER A 5 -49.17 73.86 -40.21
N SER A 6 -49.43 72.81 -39.41
CA SER A 6 -48.78 71.47 -39.42
C SER A 6 -47.27 71.48 -39.74
N SER A 7 -46.36 70.81 -39.05
CA SER A 7 -46.39 69.82 -37.96
C SER A 7 -44.93 69.37 -37.73
N GLY A 8 -44.58 69.00 -36.49
CA GLY A 8 -43.62 67.91 -36.23
C GLY A 8 -42.14 68.29 -36.12
N SER A 9 -41.61 68.11 -34.91
CA SER A 9 -40.26 68.37 -34.41
C SER A 9 -39.12 67.63 -35.14
N PRO A 10 -37.86 68.08 -34.99
CA PRO A 10 -36.76 67.74 -35.89
C PRO A 10 -36.11 66.39 -35.59
N VAL A 11 -35.60 65.83 -36.68
CA VAL A 11 -34.98 64.52 -36.89
C VAL A 11 -33.52 64.51 -36.41
N GLU A 12 -33.13 63.48 -35.65
CA GLU A 12 -31.74 63.09 -35.36
C GLU A 12 -31.02 62.58 -36.62
N PRO A 13 -29.67 62.64 -36.71
CA PRO A 13 -28.91 61.75 -37.57
C PRO A 13 -28.17 60.66 -36.77
N VAL A 14 -28.36 59.45 -37.30
CA VAL A 14 -27.74 58.13 -37.01
C VAL A 14 -26.22 58.23 -37.24
N THR A 15 -25.33 57.60 -36.46
CA THR A 15 -24.91 56.18 -36.61
C THR A 15 -24.00 55.72 -35.46
N ALA A 16 -24.28 54.53 -34.91
CA ALA A 16 -23.44 53.32 -35.00
C ALA A 16 -23.74 52.37 -33.84
N SER A 17 -24.06 51.13 -34.22
CA SER A 17 -24.33 49.98 -33.36
C SER A 17 -23.13 49.56 -32.52
N GLU A 18 -23.29 49.38 -31.21
CA GLU A 18 -22.45 48.45 -30.45
C GLU A 18 -23.26 47.71 -29.37
N SER A 19 -23.45 46.42 -29.66
CA SER A 19 -23.83 45.29 -28.83
C SER A 19 -23.38 45.35 -27.35
N LYS A 20 -24.33 45.12 -26.43
CA LYS A 20 -24.06 44.81 -25.02
C LYS A 20 -23.24 43.52 -24.90
N LYS A 21 -21.94 43.66 -24.61
CA LYS A 21 -21.02 42.58 -24.29
C LYS A 21 -21.07 42.31 -22.79
N GLY A 22 -21.29 41.05 -22.41
CA GLY A 22 -21.50 40.60 -21.04
C GLY A 22 -20.43 41.02 -20.04
N GLU A 23 -20.86 41.17 -18.78
CA GLU A 23 -19.99 41.33 -17.62
C GLU A 23 -18.96 40.19 -17.57
N ARG A 24 -17.71 40.52 -17.91
CA ARG A 24 -16.56 39.67 -17.58
C ARG A 24 -16.18 39.95 -16.13
N SER A 25 -16.31 38.94 -15.29
CA SER A 25 -15.74 38.87 -13.96
C SER A 25 -14.27 39.31 -13.97
N LYS A 26 -13.91 40.27 -13.11
CA LYS A 26 -12.52 40.72 -12.91
C LYS A 26 -11.63 39.51 -12.53
N PRO A 27 -10.44 39.34 -13.13
CA PRO A 27 -9.53 38.26 -12.75
C PRO A 27 -8.97 38.52 -11.34
N SER A 28 -9.01 37.52 -10.46
CA SER A 28 -8.42 37.60 -9.12
C SER A 28 -6.93 37.90 -9.22
N ALA A 29 -6.45 38.90 -8.49
CA ALA A 29 -5.02 39.23 -8.43
C ALA A 29 -4.21 37.99 -8.02
N LYS A 30 -3.22 37.63 -8.84
CA LYS A 30 -2.36 36.46 -8.60
C LYS A 30 -1.53 36.71 -7.34
N LYS A 31 -1.67 35.84 -6.34
CA LYS A 31 -0.92 35.96 -5.08
C LYS A 31 0.58 35.69 -5.33
N PRO A 32 1.50 36.49 -4.76
CA PRO A 32 2.93 36.29 -4.92
C PRO A 32 3.40 35.01 -4.20
N SER A 33 4.49 34.38 -4.67
CA SER A 33 5.03 33.13 -4.10
C SER A 33 5.36 33.23 -2.61
N SER A 34 5.79 34.41 -2.15
CA SER A 34 6.06 34.71 -0.74
C SER A 34 4.84 34.54 0.17
N PHE A 35 3.62 34.75 -0.35
CA PHE A 35 2.36 34.51 0.37
C PHE A 35 2.19 33.02 0.71
N TYR A 36 2.39 32.14 -0.28
CA TYR A 36 2.26 30.69 -0.10
C TYR A 36 3.34 30.12 0.82
N MET A 37 4.57 30.64 0.72
CA MET A 37 5.66 30.23 1.62
C MET A 37 5.39 30.64 3.08
N LYS A 38 4.82 31.84 3.29
CA LYS A 38 4.43 32.30 4.63
C LYS A 38 3.28 31.47 5.20
N GLN A 39 2.29 31.14 4.37
CA GLN A 39 1.15 30.32 4.78
C GLN A 39 1.55 28.88 5.10
N MET A 40 2.41 28.27 4.29
CA MET A 40 3.00 26.95 4.54
C MET A 40 3.78 26.94 5.86
N ARG A 41 4.62 27.95 6.11
CA ARG A 41 5.40 28.05 7.36
C ARG A 41 4.51 28.26 8.58
N ALA A 42 3.45 29.07 8.45
CA ALA A 42 2.46 29.26 9.50
C ALA A 42 1.71 27.96 9.84
N GLY A 43 1.34 27.17 8.81
CA GLY A 43 0.73 25.85 9.01
C GLY A 43 1.65 24.86 9.72
N LEU A 44 2.94 24.82 9.36
CA LEU A 44 3.92 23.98 10.05
C LEU A 44 4.12 24.42 11.51
N GLY A 45 4.21 25.72 11.79
CA GLY A 45 4.30 26.22 13.16
C GLY A 45 3.06 25.91 14.00
N ALA A 46 1.85 25.99 13.42
CA ALA A 46 0.61 25.64 14.10
C ALA A 46 0.50 24.14 14.43
N ALA A 47 1.13 23.28 13.64
CA ALA A 47 1.26 21.84 13.90
C ALA A 47 2.37 21.49 14.92
N GLY A 48 3.01 22.50 15.52
CA GLY A 48 4.05 22.30 16.55
C GLY A 48 5.47 22.08 16.01
N TYR A 49 5.69 22.20 14.70
CA TYR A 49 7.02 22.05 14.11
C TYR A 49 7.89 23.30 14.35
N VAL A 50 9.14 23.07 14.78
CA VAL A 50 10.14 24.13 14.99
C VAL A 50 11.04 24.24 13.77
N LYS A 51 11.30 25.47 13.32
CA LYS A 51 12.19 25.72 12.19
C LYS A 51 13.65 25.43 12.57
N HIS A 52 14.33 24.62 11.78
CA HIS A 52 15.77 24.36 11.89
C HIS A 52 16.48 24.73 10.57
N GLU A 53 17.62 25.39 10.65
CA GLU A 53 18.44 25.78 9.49
C GLU A 53 19.77 25.05 9.53
N THR A 54 20.15 24.39 8.43
CA THR A 54 21.38 23.58 8.35
C THR A 54 22.20 23.89 7.11
N TRP A 55 23.50 23.66 7.20
CA TRP A 55 24.44 23.74 6.09
C TRP A 55 24.89 22.33 5.74
N VAL A 56 24.66 21.92 4.49
CA VAL A 56 25.07 20.61 3.97
C VAL A 56 25.70 20.77 2.59
N LEU A 57 26.58 19.83 2.25
CA LEU A 57 27.16 19.74 0.92
C LEU A 57 26.06 19.55 -0.15
N PRO A 58 26.23 20.09 -1.38
CA PRO A 58 25.21 20.02 -2.43
C PRO A 58 24.71 18.60 -2.72
N GLU A 59 25.60 17.61 -2.65
CA GLU A 59 25.33 16.20 -2.94
C GLU A 59 24.37 15.58 -1.91
N ASN A 60 24.34 16.11 -0.68
CA ASN A 60 23.56 15.57 0.43
C ASN A 60 22.19 16.25 0.60
N ARG A 61 21.81 17.17 -0.29
CA ARG A 61 20.56 17.93 -0.19
C ARG A 61 19.31 17.04 -0.28
N SER A 62 19.35 15.98 -1.08
CA SER A 62 18.24 15.03 -1.22
C SER A 62 18.04 14.21 0.06
N LEU A 63 19.14 13.68 0.61
CA LEU A 63 19.15 12.92 1.87
C LEU A 63 18.62 13.77 3.04
N LEU A 64 19.08 15.01 3.16
CA LEU A 64 18.61 15.93 4.21
C LEU A 64 17.09 16.16 4.13
N LYS A 65 16.53 16.36 2.93
CA LYS A 65 15.08 16.52 2.75
C LYS A 65 14.29 15.28 3.17
N GLN A 66 14.83 14.09 2.92
CA GLN A 66 14.21 12.84 3.32
C GLN A 66 14.17 12.70 4.84
N MET A 67 15.30 12.97 5.51
CA MET A 67 15.36 12.94 6.97
C MET A 67 14.47 14.01 7.61
N GLU A 68 14.41 15.22 7.05
CA GLU A 68 13.51 16.28 7.53
C GLU A 68 12.04 15.85 7.48
N LYS A 69 11.62 15.14 6.43
CA LYS A 69 10.25 14.62 6.31
C LYS A 69 9.95 13.55 7.38
N GLN A 70 10.93 12.71 7.71
CA GLN A 70 10.80 11.68 8.73
C GLN A 70 10.72 12.27 10.14
N LEU A 71 11.54 13.27 10.43
CA LEU A 71 11.53 13.99 11.72
C LEU A 71 10.22 14.78 11.99
N ARG A 72 9.31 14.87 11.01
CA ARG A 72 7.97 15.43 11.19
C ARG A 72 6.96 14.43 11.76
N GLN A 73 7.34 13.16 11.94
CA GLN A 73 6.51 12.15 12.59
C GLN A 73 6.79 12.10 14.11
N PRO A 74 5.80 11.77 14.95
CA PRO A 74 6.00 11.66 16.39
C PRO A 74 7.01 10.56 16.74
N ILE A 75 7.95 10.88 17.65
CA ILE A 75 8.97 9.94 18.13
C ILE A 75 8.30 8.97 19.11
N LEU A 76 8.08 7.72 18.70
CA LEU A 76 7.59 6.68 19.60
C LEU A 76 8.76 6.16 20.46
N ALA A 77 8.64 6.25 21.78
CA ALA A 77 9.54 5.63 22.77
C ALA A 77 11.05 5.97 22.63
N GLY A 78 11.40 7.24 22.38
CA GLY A 78 12.77 7.74 22.57
C GLY A 78 13.85 7.17 21.63
N SER A 79 13.46 6.43 20.59
CA SER A 79 14.36 5.93 19.56
C SER A 79 13.93 6.48 18.21
N PHE A 80 14.91 6.89 17.39
CA PHE A 80 14.70 7.19 15.98
C PHE A 80 14.46 5.87 15.23
N MET A 81 13.30 5.25 15.40
CA MET A 81 12.92 4.07 14.60
C MET A 81 12.38 4.58 13.27
N SER A 82 13.29 5.04 12.42
CA SER A 82 12.97 5.36 11.04
C SER A 82 12.55 4.07 10.35
N GLU A 83 11.39 4.06 9.71
CA GLU A 83 10.90 2.98 8.83
C GLU A 83 11.94 2.61 7.75
N ASN A 84 12.85 3.54 7.42
CA ASN A 84 13.99 3.31 6.54
C ASN A 84 15.12 2.46 7.15
N TYR A 85 15.18 2.26 8.47
CA TYR A 85 16.15 1.33 9.06
C TYR A 85 15.74 -0.14 8.84
N MET A 86 14.53 -0.40 8.34
CA MET A 86 14.13 -1.72 7.84
C MET A 86 14.20 -1.86 6.31
N SER A 87 14.57 -0.81 5.58
CA SER A 87 14.57 -0.81 4.10
C SER A 87 15.78 -0.12 3.45
N ALA A 88 16.82 0.21 4.22
CA ALA A 88 18.09 0.70 3.70
C ALA A 88 19.22 -0.29 3.98
N GLY A 89 19.35 -1.31 3.12
CA GLY A 89 20.67 -1.88 2.82
C GLY A 89 21.04 -3.25 3.38
N THR A 90 20.10 -4.09 3.80
CA THR A 90 20.38 -5.51 4.01
C THR A 90 19.19 -6.35 3.62
N ASN A 91 19.30 -7.09 2.51
CA ASN A 91 18.38 -8.16 2.17
C ASN A 91 18.16 -9.04 3.40
N TRP A 92 16.91 -9.41 3.66
CA TRP A 92 16.60 -10.38 4.71
C TRP A 92 17.41 -11.66 4.46
N ASN A 93 17.92 -12.25 5.54
CA ASN A 93 18.28 -13.66 5.55
C ASN A 93 17.37 -14.34 6.57
N ILE A 94 17.29 -15.67 6.52
CA ILE A 94 16.33 -16.41 7.33
C ILE A 94 16.53 -16.15 8.84
N ASP A 95 17.77 -16.07 9.30
CA ASP A 95 18.10 -15.87 10.72
C ASP A 95 17.70 -14.48 11.23
N ARG A 96 17.94 -13.43 10.43
CA ARG A 96 17.55 -12.05 10.77
C ARG A 96 16.05 -11.90 10.75
N LEU A 97 15.39 -12.48 9.75
CA LEU A 97 13.93 -12.43 9.66
C LEU A 97 13.30 -13.17 10.84
N PHE A 98 13.82 -14.36 11.18
CA PHE A 98 13.37 -15.12 12.34
C PHE A 98 13.52 -14.34 13.64
N SER A 99 14.70 -13.75 13.87
CA SER A 99 14.96 -12.93 15.06
C SER A 99 14.04 -11.70 15.13
N ALA A 100 13.74 -11.08 13.99
CA ALA A 100 12.84 -9.94 13.91
C ALA A 100 11.38 -10.34 14.18
N LEU A 101 10.92 -11.48 13.65
CA LEU A 101 9.59 -12.00 13.90
C LEU A 101 9.40 -12.43 15.37
N GLN A 102 10.44 -12.95 16.02
CA GLN A 102 10.40 -13.28 17.46
C GLN A 102 10.16 -12.08 18.37
N ALA A 103 10.49 -10.87 17.92
CA ALA A 103 10.30 -9.64 18.68
C ALA A 103 8.88 -9.06 18.55
N LEU A 104 7.98 -9.68 17.78
CA LEU A 104 6.60 -9.25 17.64
C LEU A 104 5.80 -9.53 18.91
N ASP A 105 4.93 -8.59 19.28
CA ASP A 105 4.08 -8.72 20.46
C ASP A 105 3.20 -9.97 20.38
N GLU A 106 2.70 -10.33 19.20
CA GLU A 106 1.87 -11.52 18.96
C GLU A 106 2.61 -12.85 19.23
N VAL A 107 3.93 -12.86 19.13
CA VAL A 107 4.75 -14.03 19.48
C VAL A 107 4.98 -14.07 20.98
N VAL A 108 5.16 -12.91 21.61
CA VAL A 108 5.32 -12.77 23.06
C VAL A 108 4.02 -13.11 23.80
N SER A 109 2.86 -12.75 23.25
CA SER A 109 1.53 -13.10 23.78
C SER A 109 1.13 -14.56 23.52
N ASN A 110 1.92 -15.31 22.74
CA ASN A 110 1.65 -16.69 22.34
C ASN A 110 0.43 -16.84 21.42
N ASP A 111 0.10 -15.80 20.65
CA ASP A 111 -0.90 -15.87 19.57
C ASP A 111 -0.30 -16.52 18.31
N ILE A 112 1.01 -16.34 18.14
CA ILE A 112 1.81 -16.93 17.05
C ILE A 112 2.94 -17.77 17.62
N THR A 113 3.05 -19.02 17.16
CA THR A 113 4.20 -19.89 17.46
C THR A 113 5.18 -19.88 16.28
N LEU A 114 6.45 -19.58 16.54
CA LEU A 114 7.51 -19.59 15.52
C LEU A 114 8.48 -20.75 15.74
N SER A 115 8.80 -21.46 14.67
CA SER A 115 9.85 -22.48 14.65
C SER A 115 10.69 -22.38 13.39
N LEU A 116 12.00 -22.65 13.52
CA LEU A 116 12.91 -22.66 12.39
C LEU A 116 12.99 -24.07 11.83
N VAL A 117 12.65 -24.24 10.56
CA VAL A 117 12.72 -25.51 9.85
C VAL A 117 14.05 -25.56 9.10
N GLN A 118 14.94 -26.41 9.60
CA GLN A 118 16.26 -26.63 9.03
C GLN A 118 16.21 -27.82 8.08
N GLY A 119 16.45 -27.57 6.79
CA GLY A 119 16.46 -28.56 5.71
C GLY A 119 17.52 -28.22 4.66
N SER A 120 17.33 -28.70 3.42
CA SER A 120 18.14 -28.25 2.27
C SER A 120 17.91 -26.78 1.94
N GLU A 121 16.69 -26.29 2.22
CA GLU A 121 16.32 -24.87 2.18
C GLU A 121 15.74 -24.50 3.55
N SER A 122 16.33 -23.51 4.21
CA SER A 122 15.89 -23.06 5.53
C SER A 122 14.62 -22.21 5.40
N SER A 123 13.60 -22.54 6.19
CA SER A 123 12.35 -21.77 6.26
C SER A 123 11.91 -21.54 7.69
N ILE A 124 11.06 -20.54 7.91
CA ILE A 124 10.42 -20.26 9.18
C ILE A 124 9.01 -20.80 9.11
N LYS A 125 8.63 -21.66 10.04
CA LYS A 125 7.25 -22.09 10.24
C LYS A 125 6.60 -21.18 11.29
N LEU A 126 5.50 -20.56 10.90
CA LEU A 126 4.65 -19.71 11.71
C LEU A 126 3.30 -20.41 11.87
N GLU A 127 2.90 -20.70 13.10
CA GLU A 127 1.59 -21.26 13.41
C GLU A 127 0.73 -20.20 14.09
N MET A 128 -0.41 -19.88 13.51
CA MET A 128 -1.37 -18.95 14.11
C MET A 128 -2.33 -19.73 15.02
N ASN A 129 -2.15 -19.60 16.33
CA ASN A 129 -2.86 -20.42 17.32
C ASN A 129 -4.37 -20.15 17.31
N ASP A 130 -4.77 -18.90 17.05
CA ASP A 130 -6.18 -18.50 16.93
C ASP A 130 -6.88 -19.04 15.67
N PHE A 131 -6.10 -19.46 14.67
CA PHE A 131 -6.60 -20.00 13.40
C PHE A 131 -6.46 -21.53 13.33
N GLY A 132 -6.60 -22.20 14.48
CA GLY A 132 -6.54 -23.66 14.57
C GLY A 132 -5.14 -24.24 14.33
N GLY A 133 -4.09 -23.41 14.43
CA GLY A 133 -2.72 -23.84 14.21
C GLY A 133 -2.35 -24.01 12.74
N LEU A 134 -3.01 -23.29 11.82
CA LEU A 134 -2.65 -23.30 10.40
C LEU A 134 -1.15 -22.97 10.22
N PRO A 135 -0.35 -23.87 9.62
CA PRO A 135 1.07 -23.64 9.42
C PRO A 135 1.31 -22.77 8.18
N ILE A 136 2.04 -21.67 8.36
CA ILE A 136 2.54 -20.81 7.31
C ILE A 136 4.05 -20.96 7.25
N TYR A 137 4.60 -21.09 6.06
CA TYR A 137 6.03 -21.16 5.83
C TYR A 137 6.51 -19.86 5.22
N ILE A 138 7.66 -19.39 5.68
CA ILE A 138 8.33 -18.20 5.17
C ILE A 138 9.74 -18.60 4.76
N ALA A 139 10.05 -18.46 3.47
CA ALA A 139 11.36 -18.74 2.91
C ALA A 139 11.95 -17.49 2.28
N VAL A 140 13.26 -17.32 2.38
CA VAL A 140 13.99 -16.26 1.68
C VAL A 140 14.78 -16.88 0.55
N VAL A 141 14.38 -16.60 -0.69
CA VAL A 141 14.95 -17.18 -1.91
C VAL A 141 15.48 -16.06 -2.80
N GLY A 142 16.80 -15.88 -2.79
CA GLY A 142 17.47 -14.83 -3.56
C GLY A 142 16.99 -13.42 -3.18
N GLU A 143 16.30 -12.75 -4.09
CA GLU A 143 15.74 -11.41 -3.89
C GLU A 143 14.26 -11.41 -3.49
N GLN A 144 13.72 -12.57 -3.14
CA GLN A 144 12.32 -12.73 -2.78
C GLN A 144 12.14 -13.36 -1.41
N ILE A 145 11.04 -13.01 -0.77
CA ILE A 145 10.50 -13.69 0.40
C ILE A 145 9.19 -14.33 -0.06
N ILE A 146 9.12 -15.64 0.07
CA ILE A 146 7.93 -16.42 -0.23
C ILE A 146 7.25 -16.71 1.11
N VAL A 147 5.95 -16.45 1.17
CA VAL A 147 5.09 -16.79 2.30
C VAL A 147 4.02 -17.73 1.76
N ASP A 148 3.98 -18.97 2.22
CA ASP A 148 3.12 -20.00 1.65
C ASP A 148 2.47 -20.89 2.71
N THR A 149 1.35 -21.49 2.35
CA THR A 149 0.64 -22.47 3.17
C THR A 149 -0.16 -23.43 2.30
N VAL A 150 -0.39 -24.63 2.82
CA VAL A 150 -1.17 -25.67 2.14
C VAL A 150 -2.65 -25.29 2.20
N LEU A 151 -3.30 -25.27 1.03
CA LEU A 151 -4.75 -25.07 0.93
C LEU A 151 -5.48 -26.40 1.04
N VAL A 152 -5.16 -27.36 0.17
CA VAL A 152 -5.87 -28.65 0.09
C VAL A 152 -5.05 -29.68 -0.68
N ASP A 153 -5.17 -30.96 -0.32
CA ASP A 153 -4.58 -32.08 -1.07
C ASP A 153 -5.30 -32.28 -2.41
N VAL A 154 -4.56 -32.57 -3.47
CA VAL A 154 -5.13 -32.96 -4.77
C VAL A 154 -6.07 -34.18 -4.63
N GLU A 155 -5.74 -35.14 -3.76
CA GLU A 155 -6.57 -36.32 -3.47
C GLU A 155 -7.90 -35.96 -2.79
N SER A 156 -8.00 -34.77 -2.19
CA SER A 156 -9.23 -34.26 -1.57
C SER A 156 -10.15 -33.52 -2.56
N ILE A 157 -9.80 -33.50 -3.85
CA ILE A 157 -10.58 -32.80 -4.90
C ILE A 157 -11.43 -33.80 -5.70
N LYS A 158 -12.73 -33.54 -5.78
CA LYS A 158 -13.73 -34.33 -6.53
C LYS A 158 -13.46 -34.36 -8.04
N ASP A 159 -13.17 -33.19 -8.61
CA ASP A 159 -12.94 -32.98 -10.05
C ASP A 159 -11.79 -31.99 -10.24
N VAL A 160 -10.58 -32.53 -10.41
CA VAL A 160 -9.34 -31.75 -10.56
C VAL A 160 -9.39 -30.80 -11.77
N PRO A 161 -9.79 -31.24 -12.99
CA PRO A 161 -9.95 -30.33 -14.12
C PRO A 161 -10.91 -29.15 -13.85
N ALA A 162 -12.08 -29.41 -13.26
CA ALA A 162 -13.05 -28.36 -12.97
C ALA A 162 -12.55 -27.39 -11.87
N PHE A 163 -11.85 -27.92 -10.88
CA PHE A 163 -11.22 -27.12 -9.83
C PHE A 163 -10.11 -26.21 -10.40
N ASN A 164 -9.27 -26.74 -11.28
CA ASN A 164 -8.23 -25.95 -11.97
C ASN A 164 -8.83 -24.77 -12.77
N ASP A 165 -9.92 -24.98 -13.52
CA ASP A 165 -10.60 -23.88 -14.24
C ASP A 165 -11.15 -22.83 -13.25
N ALA A 166 -11.70 -23.26 -12.11
CA ALA A 166 -12.20 -22.36 -11.08
C ALA A 166 -11.08 -21.51 -10.45
N VAL A 167 -9.95 -22.13 -10.10
CA VAL A 167 -8.76 -21.46 -9.54
C VAL A 167 -8.18 -20.45 -10.54
N LEU A 168 -8.06 -20.81 -11.82
CA LEU A 168 -7.54 -19.90 -12.85
C LEU A 168 -8.43 -18.67 -13.06
N ARG A 169 -9.73 -18.76 -12.73
CA ARG A 169 -10.69 -17.66 -12.81
C ARG A 169 -10.81 -16.84 -11.52
N SER A 170 -10.16 -17.25 -10.44
CA SER A 170 -10.31 -16.62 -9.11
C SER A 170 -9.25 -15.57 -8.79
N ARG A 171 -8.44 -15.13 -9.77
CA ARG A 171 -7.36 -14.15 -9.57
C ARG A 171 -7.79 -12.90 -8.79
N GLU A 172 -9.00 -12.38 -9.05
CA GLU A 172 -9.49 -11.15 -8.42
C GLU A 172 -10.04 -11.38 -7.00
N MET A 173 -10.23 -12.63 -6.58
CA MET A 173 -10.82 -12.98 -5.28
C MET A 173 -9.81 -12.94 -4.13
N PHE A 174 -8.52 -13.08 -4.45
CA PHE A 174 -7.44 -13.28 -3.48
C PHE A 174 -6.33 -12.25 -3.69
N PRO A 175 -6.50 -11.02 -3.19
CA PRO A 175 -5.48 -9.98 -3.34
C PRO A 175 -4.18 -10.42 -2.65
N LEU A 176 -3.03 -10.15 -3.28
CA LEU A 176 -1.71 -10.48 -2.74
C LEU A 176 -1.47 -11.99 -2.54
N SER A 177 -2.27 -12.85 -3.14
CA SER A 177 -2.08 -14.29 -3.04
C SER A 177 -2.32 -14.97 -4.38
N SER A 178 -1.51 -15.99 -4.64
CA SER A 178 -1.62 -16.86 -5.80
C SER A 178 -1.85 -18.29 -5.33
N ILE A 179 -2.48 -19.10 -6.18
CA ILE A 179 -2.65 -20.53 -5.92
C ILE A 179 -1.78 -21.30 -6.91
N GLY A 180 -1.01 -22.24 -6.40
CA GLY A 180 -0.14 -23.13 -7.17
C GLY A 180 -0.36 -24.59 -6.82
N ILE A 181 0.25 -25.47 -7.60
CA ILE A 181 0.30 -26.92 -7.32
C ILE A 181 1.75 -27.27 -7.04
N GLU A 182 2.02 -27.93 -5.93
CA GLU A 182 3.35 -28.36 -5.53
C GLU A 182 3.37 -29.86 -5.17
N SER A 183 4.49 -30.50 -5.50
CA SER A 183 4.80 -31.86 -5.05
C SER A 183 5.69 -31.80 -3.82
N MET A 184 5.14 -32.21 -2.67
CA MET A 184 5.85 -32.26 -1.40
C MET A 184 6.91 -33.38 -1.38
N PRO A 185 7.94 -33.30 -0.52
CA PRO A 185 8.99 -34.32 -0.43
C PRO A 185 8.50 -35.74 -0.09
N ASN A 186 7.32 -35.86 0.53
CA ASN A 186 6.67 -37.14 0.85
C ASN A 186 5.90 -37.75 -0.34
N GLY A 187 5.90 -37.09 -1.51
CA GLY A 187 5.18 -37.53 -2.72
C GLY A 187 3.74 -37.05 -2.81
N GLN A 188 3.24 -36.35 -1.78
CA GLN A 188 1.92 -35.75 -1.78
C GLN A 188 1.87 -34.56 -2.74
N VAL A 189 0.79 -34.42 -3.50
CA VAL A 189 0.58 -33.27 -4.39
C VAL A 189 -0.51 -32.40 -3.79
N VAL A 190 -0.22 -31.13 -3.57
CA VAL A 190 -1.08 -30.20 -2.84
C VAL A 190 -1.30 -28.94 -3.65
N TYR A 191 -2.46 -28.31 -3.45
CA TYR A 191 -2.66 -26.92 -3.81
C TYR A 191 -2.18 -26.05 -2.67
N ASN A 192 -1.37 -25.05 -3.02
CA ASN A 192 -0.76 -24.13 -2.07
C ASN A 192 -1.24 -22.73 -2.38
N MET A 193 -1.40 -21.94 -1.33
CA MET A 193 -1.62 -20.51 -1.47
C MET A 193 -0.37 -19.79 -1.00
N PHE A 194 0.13 -18.87 -1.83
CA PHE A 194 1.38 -18.16 -1.53
C PHE A 194 1.36 -16.70 -1.96
N GLY A 195 2.06 -15.89 -1.19
CA GLY A 195 2.44 -14.51 -1.49
C GLY A 195 3.94 -14.41 -1.73
N ALA A 196 4.36 -13.39 -2.48
CA ALA A 196 5.77 -13.14 -2.77
C ALA A 196 6.08 -11.66 -2.61
N LEU A 197 7.07 -11.37 -1.78
CA LEU A 197 7.55 -10.04 -1.48
C LEU A 197 9.00 -9.90 -1.94
N SER A 198 9.45 -8.66 -2.16
CA SER A 198 10.87 -8.39 -2.34
C SER A 198 11.63 -8.61 -1.03
N SER A 199 12.89 -9.06 -1.09
CA SER A 199 13.73 -9.32 0.09
C SER A 199 14.22 -8.04 0.80
N ASP A 200 13.89 -6.87 0.28
CA ASP A 200 14.06 -5.56 0.91
C ASP A 200 12.76 -5.01 1.54
N SER A 201 11.67 -5.80 1.51
CA SER A 201 10.39 -5.42 2.11
C SER A 201 10.53 -5.19 3.61
N SER A 202 9.80 -4.22 4.16
CA SER A 202 9.78 -4.00 5.61
C SER A 202 9.19 -5.21 6.35
N LEU A 203 9.58 -5.39 7.62
CA LEU A 203 8.99 -6.43 8.48
C LEU A 203 7.46 -6.30 8.54
N THR A 204 6.94 -5.07 8.63
CA THR A 204 5.50 -4.79 8.63
C THR A 204 4.82 -5.30 7.36
N ASN A 205 5.44 -5.13 6.18
CA ASN A 205 4.88 -5.65 4.94
C ASN A 205 4.88 -7.19 4.93
N ILE A 206 5.96 -7.82 5.40
CA ILE A 206 6.04 -9.28 5.49
C ILE A 206 4.96 -9.84 6.42
N VAL A 207 4.77 -9.23 7.60
CA VAL A 207 3.71 -9.63 8.55
C VAL A 207 2.32 -9.38 7.96
N THR A 208 2.12 -8.26 7.26
CA THR A 208 0.84 -7.96 6.60
C THR A 208 0.52 -8.98 5.52
N GLU A 209 1.51 -9.39 4.73
CA GLU A 209 1.36 -10.45 3.73
C GLU A 209 0.94 -11.76 4.37
N ALA A 210 1.61 -12.19 5.45
CA ALA A 210 1.29 -13.43 6.15
C ALA A 210 -0.14 -13.43 6.71
N LYS A 211 -0.58 -12.32 7.32
CA LYS A 211 -1.95 -12.16 7.81
C LYS A 211 -2.97 -12.16 6.67
N THR A 212 -2.66 -11.46 5.57
CA THR A 212 -3.53 -11.42 4.38
C THR A 212 -3.67 -12.80 3.74
N LEU A 213 -2.59 -13.58 3.72
CA LEU A 213 -2.59 -14.94 3.21
C LEU A 213 -3.56 -15.83 4.01
N VAL A 214 -3.61 -15.70 5.34
CA VAL A 214 -4.55 -16.45 6.19
C VAL A 214 -6.00 -16.12 5.86
N ASP A 215 -6.33 -14.83 5.77
CA ASP A 215 -7.68 -14.39 5.40
C ASP A 215 -8.08 -14.93 4.01
N ASN A 216 -7.12 -14.97 3.08
CA ASN A 216 -7.33 -15.46 1.74
C ASN A 216 -7.49 -16.99 1.69
N VAL A 217 -6.76 -17.75 2.51
CA VAL A 217 -6.88 -19.21 2.61
C VAL A 217 -8.26 -19.57 3.15
N GLN A 218 -8.73 -18.88 4.19
CA GLN A 218 -10.09 -19.10 4.70
C GLN A 218 -11.14 -18.83 3.61
N ARG A 219 -11.01 -17.69 2.91
CA ARG A 219 -11.92 -17.34 1.80
C ARG A 219 -11.86 -18.35 0.67
N ALA A 220 -10.67 -18.86 0.33
CA ALA A 220 -10.49 -19.87 -0.70
C ALA A 220 -11.15 -21.19 -0.31
N SER A 221 -10.97 -21.63 0.94
CA SER A 221 -11.62 -22.84 1.47
C SER A 221 -13.14 -22.77 1.37
N GLU A 222 -13.75 -21.62 1.69
CA GLU A 222 -15.18 -21.40 1.54
C GLU A 222 -15.62 -21.32 0.06
N ALA A 223 -14.89 -20.57 -0.77
CA ALA A 223 -15.22 -20.38 -2.19
C ALA A 223 -15.15 -21.69 -3.00
N PHE A 224 -14.28 -22.61 -2.58
CA PHE A 224 -14.00 -23.84 -3.29
C PHE A 224 -14.58 -25.10 -2.61
N GLU A 225 -15.25 -24.97 -1.47
CA GLU A 225 -15.80 -26.09 -0.69
C GLU A 225 -16.53 -27.14 -1.53
N ARG A 226 -17.30 -26.70 -2.55
CA ARG A 226 -18.04 -27.60 -3.46
C ARG A 226 -17.16 -28.58 -4.25
N PHE A 227 -15.88 -28.28 -4.41
CA PHE A 227 -14.90 -29.13 -5.11
C PHE A 227 -14.22 -30.13 -4.17
N PHE A 228 -14.30 -29.93 -2.85
CA PHE A 228 -13.64 -30.79 -1.86
C PHE A 228 -14.50 -32.02 -1.58
N ASN A 229 -13.88 -33.15 -1.22
CA ASN A 229 -14.54 -34.42 -0.93
C ASN A 229 -15.48 -34.35 0.28
#